data_AF-A0A317JXK0-F1
#
_entry.id   AF-A0A317JXK0-F1
#
_cell.length_a   1.000
_cell.length_b   1.000
_cell.length_c   1.000
_cell.angle_alpha   90.00
_cell.angle_beta   90.00
_cell.angle_gamma   90.00
#
_symmetry.space_group_name_H-M   'P 1'
#
loop_
_entity.id
_entity.type
_entity.pdbx_description
1 polymer ?
#
loop_
_entity_poly.entity_id
_entity_poly.type
_entity_poly.pdbx_seq_one_letter_code
_entity_poly.pdbx_strand_id
1 'polypeptide(L)'
;MDIAIGGRKGSTGTLVASKQALVSAEVRLTTDTDATTIFYVCRERLDDRTLLCLAQGPGQMFGAVALLTANRAARTVTLRQGVPKVEGGIRDAFLAPDHKRVALQTNDGWYLADLSSGRQPQRVFPQLATEGAEVQFWA
;
A
#
# COMPACT_ATOMS: atom_id res chain seq x y z
N MET A 1 2.90 -6.19 17.69
CA MET A 1 3.71 -6.75 16.59
C MET A 1 3.60 -5.79 15.43
N ASP A 2 4.69 -5.09 15.11
CA ASP A 2 4.67 -4.03 14.12
C ASP A 2 5.01 -4.57 12.74
N ILE A 3 4.04 -4.45 11.81
CA ILE A 3 4.25 -4.83 10.41
C ILE A 3 4.99 -3.68 9.72
N ALA A 4 6.31 -3.65 9.87
CA ALA A 4 7.16 -2.94 8.94
C ALA A 4 7.15 -3.69 7.60
N ILE A 5 6.64 -3.09 6.52
CA ILE A 5 6.85 -3.61 5.16
C ILE A 5 8.29 -3.31 4.74
N GLY A 6 9.22 -4.03 5.35
CA GLY A 6 10.61 -4.19 4.92
C GLY A 6 10.79 -5.38 3.96
N GLY A 7 9.73 -5.75 3.24
CA GLY A 7 9.78 -6.86 2.28
C GLY A 7 10.76 -6.55 1.16
N ARG A 8 11.66 -7.50 0.85
CA ARG A 8 12.52 -7.36 -0.32
C ARG A 8 11.65 -7.23 -1.57
N LYS A 9 11.93 -6.19 -2.36
CA LYS A 9 11.44 -6.08 -3.74
C LYS A 9 11.70 -7.41 -4.48
N GLY A 10 10.67 -7.97 -5.10
CA GLY A 10 10.74 -9.29 -5.72
C GLY A 10 10.19 -10.45 -4.88
N SER A 11 9.80 -10.26 -3.60
CA SER A 11 9.05 -11.28 -2.85
C SER A 11 7.75 -11.66 -3.57
N THR A 12 7.39 -12.94 -3.55
CA THR A 12 6.24 -13.49 -4.30
C THR A 12 5.12 -13.99 -3.40
N GLY A 13 3.93 -14.18 -3.98
CA GLY A 13 2.74 -14.62 -3.28
C GLY A 13 1.64 -15.11 -4.21
N THR A 14 0.45 -15.32 -3.64
CA THR A 14 -0.70 -15.92 -4.32
C THR A 14 -1.85 -14.90 -4.44
N LEU A 15 -2.50 -14.88 -5.61
CA LEU A 15 -3.71 -14.10 -5.85
C LEU A 15 -4.95 -14.80 -5.27
N VAL A 16 -5.67 -14.10 -4.41
CA VAL A 16 -6.87 -14.60 -3.73
C VAL A 16 -8.06 -13.71 -4.10
N ALA A 17 -8.93 -14.19 -4.99
CA ALA A 17 -10.15 -13.47 -5.34
C ALA A 17 -11.09 -13.38 -4.14
N SER A 18 -11.42 -12.16 -3.70
CA SER A 18 -12.43 -11.93 -2.65
C SER A 18 -13.81 -11.74 -3.27
N LYS A 19 -14.88 -11.96 -2.48
CA LYS A 19 -16.27 -11.80 -2.94
C LYS A 19 -16.72 -10.33 -3.10
N GLN A 20 -15.94 -9.35 -2.69
CA GLN A 20 -16.35 -7.93 -2.58
C GLN A 20 -15.81 -7.03 -3.70
N ALA A 21 -15.61 -7.56 -4.91
CA ALA A 21 -14.98 -6.90 -6.07
C ALA A 21 -13.51 -6.44 -5.90
N LEU A 22 -13.05 -6.24 -4.66
CA LEU A 22 -11.67 -6.06 -4.27
C LEU A 22 -10.87 -7.36 -4.45
N VAL A 23 -9.67 -7.27 -5.02
CA VAL A 23 -8.74 -8.41 -5.10
C VAL A 23 -7.95 -8.48 -3.80
N SER A 24 -7.87 -9.64 -3.16
CA SER A 24 -6.93 -9.85 -2.06
C SER A 24 -5.67 -10.56 -2.57
N ALA A 25 -4.55 -10.33 -1.89
CA ALA A 25 -3.29 -10.95 -2.23
C ALA A 25 -2.60 -11.40 -0.95
N GLU A 26 -2.23 -12.68 -0.87
CA GLU A 26 -1.40 -13.20 0.21
C GLU A 26 0.05 -13.20 -0.28
N VAL A 27 0.88 -12.31 0.28
CA VAL A 27 2.29 -12.21 -0.10
C VAL A 27 3.14 -12.75 1.03
N ARG A 28 3.93 -13.79 0.74
CA ARG A 28 4.89 -14.32 1.69
C ARG A 28 6.20 -13.57 1.54
N LEU A 29 6.54 -12.78 2.55
CA LEU A 29 7.82 -12.09 2.63
C LEU A 29 8.82 -12.99 3.34
N THR A 30 9.83 -13.45 2.61
CA THR A 30 11.01 -14.08 3.21
C THR A 30 12.04 -12.99 3.46
N THR A 31 12.33 -12.72 4.74
CA THR A 31 13.54 -11.98 5.15
C THR A 31 14.70 -12.96 5.32
N ASP A 32 15.91 -12.47 5.59
CA ASP A 32 17.08 -13.33 5.78
C ASP A 32 17.00 -14.21 7.05
N THR A 33 16.04 -13.94 7.95
CA THR A 33 15.91 -14.63 9.24
C THR A 33 14.55 -15.30 9.45
N ASP A 34 13.47 -14.85 8.80
CA ASP A 34 12.12 -15.39 8.98
C ASP A 34 11.23 -15.27 7.73
N ALA A 35 10.22 -16.13 7.62
CA ALA A 35 9.21 -16.07 6.57
C ALA A 35 7.85 -15.58 7.13
N THR A 36 7.52 -14.31 6.91
CA THR A 36 6.28 -13.69 7.36
C THR A 36 5.27 -13.59 6.22
N THR A 37 4.07 -14.14 6.41
CA THR A 37 2.94 -13.90 5.50
C THR A 37 2.30 -12.55 5.81
N ILE A 38 2.11 -11.71 4.80
CA ILE A 38 1.33 -10.48 4.88
C ILE A 38 0.13 -10.57 3.94
N PHE A 39 -1.06 -10.31 4.50
CA PHE A 39 -2.30 -10.19 3.73
C PHE A 39 -2.47 -8.76 3.24
N TYR A 40 -2.70 -8.61 1.93
CA TYR A 40 -2.95 -7.34 1.26
C TYR A 40 -4.38 -7.30 0.71
N VAL A 41 -5.05 -6.17 0.91
CA VAL A 41 -6.32 -5.85 0.26
C VAL A 41 -6.03 -4.85 -0.86
N CYS A 42 -6.24 -5.25 -2.11
CA CYS A 42 -6.01 -4.40 -3.27
C CYS A 42 -7.28 -3.61 -3.60
N ARG A 43 -7.18 -2.28 -3.47
CA ARG A 43 -8.29 -1.34 -3.71
C ARG A 43 -8.44 -0.96 -5.16
N GLU A 44 -7.33 -0.91 -5.90
CA GLU A 44 -7.31 -0.35 -7.24
C GLU A 44 -6.43 -1.17 -8.18
N ARG A 45 -6.82 -1.21 -9.46
CA ARG A 45 -6.00 -1.72 -10.55
C ARG A 45 -5.50 -0.52 -11.36
N LEU A 46 -4.18 -0.37 -11.44
CA LEU A 46 -3.52 0.75 -12.10
C LEU A 46 -3.22 0.45 -13.58
N ASP A 47 -2.94 -0.82 -13.87
CA ASP A 47 -2.79 -1.37 -15.22
C ASP A 47 -3.17 -2.86 -15.19
N ASP A 48 -3.11 -3.55 -16.33
CA ASP A 48 -3.51 -4.97 -16.42
C ASP A 48 -2.83 -5.91 -15.40
N ARG A 49 -1.67 -5.54 -14.87
CA ARG A 49 -0.87 -6.33 -13.92
C ARG A 49 -0.62 -5.61 -12.61
N THR A 50 -0.57 -4.28 -12.55
CA THR A 50 -0.26 -3.55 -11.31
C THR A 50 -1.52 -3.27 -10.47
N LEU A 51 -1.45 -3.63 -9.18
CA LEU A 51 -2.47 -3.40 -8.17
C LEU A 51 -1.93 -2.50 -7.07
N LEU A 52 -2.73 -1.53 -6.63
CA LEU A 52 -2.49 -0.76 -5.40
C LEU A 52 -3.14 -1.51 -4.24
N CYS A 53 -2.34 -1.88 -3.24
CA CYS A 53 -2.80 -2.71 -2.13
C CYS A 53 -2.34 -2.18 -0.77
N LEU A 54 -3.14 -2.45 0.24
CA LEU A 54 -2.88 -2.08 1.63
C LEU A 54 -2.65 -3.34 2.45
N ALA A 55 -1.55 -3.42 3.18
CA ALA A 55 -1.30 -4.52 4.10
C ALA A 55 -2.23 -4.42 5.31
N GLN A 56 -2.95 -5.49 5.62
CA GLN A 56 -3.77 -5.56 6.83
C GLN A 56 -2.87 -5.39 8.06
N GLY A 57 -3.16 -4.37 8.87
CA GLY A 57 -2.56 -4.18 10.19
C GLY A 57 -3.47 -4.73 11.30
N PRO A 58 -3.02 -4.67 12.55
CA PRO A 58 -3.89 -4.92 13.70
C PRO A 58 -4.97 -3.81 13.82
N GLY A 59 -6.21 -4.20 14.12
CA GLY A 59 -7.35 -3.29 14.19
C GLY A 59 -7.95 -2.96 12.81
N GLN A 60 -8.67 -1.84 12.69
CA GLN A 60 -9.24 -1.36 11.42
C GLN A 60 -8.25 -0.47 10.61
N MET A 61 -6.94 -0.64 10.82
CA MET A 61 -5.90 0.18 10.20
C MET A 61 -4.95 -0.67 9.38
N PHE A 62 -4.47 -0.12 8.28
CA PHE A 62 -3.49 -0.75 7.41
C PHE A 62 -2.06 -0.40 7.86
N GLY A 63 -1.16 -1.39 7.79
CA GLY A 63 0.23 -1.24 8.24
C GLY A 63 1.08 -0.42 7.28
N ALA A 64 0.90 -0.61 5.97
CA ALA A 64 1.56 0.14 4.91
C ALA A 64 0.93 -0.13 3.53
N VAL A 65 1.41 0.58 2.51
CA VAL A 65 0.94 0.49 1.11
C VAL A 65 1.95 -0.25 0.25
N ALA A 66 1.48 -1.04 -0.72
CA ALA A 66 2.32 -1.73 -1.70
C ALA A 66 1.74 -1.65 -3.11
N LEU A 67 2.64 -1.65 -4.09
CA LEU A 67 2.35 -2.00 -5.47
C LEU A 67 2.69 -3.46 -5.71
N LEU A 68 1.69 -4.26 -6.07
CA LEU A 68 1.85 -5.66 -6.43
C LEU A 68 1.70 -5.84 -7.94
N THR A 69 2.56 -6.67 -8.54
CA THR A 69 2.42 -7.10 -9.93
C THR A 69 1.80 -8.49 -9.98
N ALA A 70 0.60 -8.60 -10.55
CA ALA A 70 -0.22 -9.80 -10.67
C ALA A 70 0.08 -10.55 -11.98
N ASN A 71 0.43 -11.83 -11.88
CA ASN A 71 0.43 -12.76 -13.00
C ASN A 71 -0.87 -13.57 -12.98
N ARG A 72 -1.84 -13.13 -13.78
CA ARG A 72 -3.18 -13.74 -13.89
C ARG A 72 -3.15 -15.23 -14.27
N ALA A 73 -2.18 -15.65 -15.09
CA ALA A 73 -2.07 -17.02 -15.60
C ALA A 73 -1.41 -17.98 -14.61
N ALA A 74 -0.36 -17.53 -13.90
CA ALA A 74 0.28 -18.31 -12.85
C ALA A 74 -0.43 -18.21 -11.48
N ARG A 75 -1.46 -17.36 -11.36
CA ARG A 75 -2.15 -16.99 -10.10
C ARG A 75 -1.22 -16.42 -9.01
N THR A 76 -0.09 -15.83 -9.40
CA THR A 76 0.91 -15.27 -8.47
C THR A 76 0.89 -13.74 -8.43
N VAL A 77 1.43 -13.18 -7.35
CA VAL A 77 1.82 -11.77 -7.23
C VAL A 77 3.31 -11.65 -6.93
N THR A 78 3.86 -10.49 -7.25
CA THR A 78 5.20 -10.06 -6.84
C THR A 78 5.13 -8.67 -6.21
N LEU A 79 5.73 -8.49 -5.04
CA LEU A 79 5.90 -7.18 -4.41
C LEU A 79 6.87 -6.35 -5.26
N ARG A 80 6.33 -5.34 -5.95
CA ARG A 80 7.12 -4.45 -6.82
C ARG A 80 7.80 -3.35 -6.01
N GLN A 81 7.05 -2.75 -5.09
CA GLN A 81 7.45 -1.64 -4.22
C GLN A 81 6.51 -1.59 -3.00
N GLY A 82 7.02 -1.14 -1.86
CA GLY A 82 6.25 -0.89 -0.65
C GLY A 82 6.65 0.45 -0.05
N VAL A 83 5.68 1.15 0.54
CA VAL A 83 5.91 2.33 1.38
C VAL A 83 6.15 1.85 2.81
N PRO A 84 7.13 2.40 3.55
CA PRO A 84 7.30 2.09 4.97
C PRO A 84 6.05 2.42 5.80
N LYS A 85 5.92 1.74 6.96
CA LYS A 85 4.85 1.99 7.93
C LYS A 85 4.79 3.47 8.33
N VAL A 86 3.59 4.03 8.42
CA VAL A 86 3.34 5.29 9.15
C VAL A 86 2.96 4.95 10.59
N GLU A 87 3.59 5.63 11.54
CA GLU A 87 3.22 5.53 12.95
C GLU A 87 1.77 6.02 13.16
N GLY A 88 0.99 5.36 14.01
CA GLY A 88 -0.47 5.63 14.12
C GLY A 88 -1.36 4.92 13.09
N GLY A 89 -0.80 4.33 12.02
CA GLY A 89 -1.52 3.47 11.07
C GLY A 89 -2.31 4.20 9.98
N ILE A 90 -2.49 3.53 8.84
CA ILE A 90 -3.12 4.11 7.63
C ILE A 90 -4.60 3.74 7.60
N ARG A 91 -5.47 4.73 7.42
CA ARG A 91 -6.91 4.57 7.20
C ARG A 91 -7.23 4.40 5.72
N ASP A 92 -6.65 5.28 4.91
CA ASP A 92 -6.86 5.29 3.46
C ASP A 92 -5.60 5.75 2.71
N ALA A 93 -5.55 5.45 1.41
CA ALA A 93 -4.43 5.81 0.55
C ALA A 93 -4.94 6.20 -0.85
N PHE A 94 -4.49 7.36 -1.32
CA PHE A 94 -4.89 7.96 -2.59
C PHE A 94 -3.67 8.06 -3.50
N LEU A 95 -3.70 7.40 -4.64
CA LEU A 95 -2.60 7.43 -5.59
C LEU A 95 -2.57 8.77 -6.34
N ALA A 96 -1.37 9.29 -6.61
CA ALA A 96 -1.22 10.40 -7.54
C ALA A 96 -1.47 9.94 -8.98
N PRO A 97 -1.97 10.81 -9.88
CA PRO A 97 -2.14 10.48 -11.30
C PRO A 97 -0.86 10.03 -12.02
N ASP A 98 0.31 10.33 -11.47
CA ASP A 98 1.62 9.89 -11.99
C ASP A 98 2.01 8.44 -11.60
N HIS A 99 1.22 7.79 -10.72
CA HIS A 99 1.47 6.47 -10.13
C HIS A 99 2.82 6.31 -9.41
N LYS A 100 3.50 7.42 -9.10
CA LYS A 100 4.80 7.46 -8.38
C LYS A 100 4.63 7.90 -6.93
N ARG A 101 3.62 8.71 -6.63
CA ARG A 101 3.34 9.22 -5.29
C ARG A 101 2.02 8.68 -4.75
N VAL A 102 1.93 8.57 -3.43
CA VAL A 102 0.70 8.22 -2.71
C VAL A 102 0.51 9.15 -1.51
N ALA A 103 -0.71 9.64 -1.31
CA ALA A 103 -1.14 10.35 -0.12
C ALA A 103 -1.79 9.36 0.85
N LEU A 104 -1.36 9.37 2.11
CA LEU A 104 -1.80 8.46 3.16
C LEU A 104 -2.57 9.23 4.21
N GLN A 105 -3.81 8.81 4.46
CA GLN A 105 -4.62 9.33 5.56
C GLN A 105 -4.35 8.50 6.80
N THR A 106 -4.04 9.17 7.91
CA THR A 106 -3.83 8.57 9.23
C THR A 106 -4.77 9.24 10.24
N ASN A 107 -4.69 8.87 11.52
CA ASN A 107 -5.44 9.58 12.57
C ASN A 107 -4.82 10.93 12.95
N ASP A 108 -3.50 11.09 12.81
CA ASP A 108 -2.77 12.30 13.21
C ASP A 108 -2.51 13.26 12.04
N GLY A 109 -2.77 12.85 10.80
CA GLY A 109 -2.86 13.76 9.66
C GLY A 109 -2.66 13.08 8.30
N TRP A 110 -1.96 13.79 7.43
CA TRP A 110 -1.67 13.37 6.06
C TRP A 110 -0.18 13.19 5.84
N TYR A 111 0.17 12.18 5.05
CA TYR A 111 1.56 11.89 4.69
C TYR A 111 1.68 11.69 3.18
N LEU A 112 2.73 12.21 2.56
CA LEU A 112 3.10 11.89 1.18
C LEU A 112 4.26 10.91 1.15
N ALA A 113 4.19 9.93 0.26
CA ALA A 113 5.28 8.99 0.02
C ALA A 113 5.54 8.81 -1.48
N ASP A 114 6.82 8.73 -1.84
CA ASP A 114 7.27 8.32 -3.17
C ASP A 114 7.47 6.80 -3.18
N LEU A 115 6.60 6.12 -3.92
CA LEU A 115 6.54 4.66 -4.10
C LEU A 115 7.81 4.09 -4.74
N SER A 116 8.58 4.90 -5.46
CA SER A 116 9.84 4.49 -6.09
C SER A 116 11.03 4.56 -5.13
N SER A 117 10.98 5.48 -4.16
CA SER A 117 12.12 5.84 -3.31
C SER A 117 12.41 4.88 -2.16
N GLY A 118 11.40 4.14 -1.68
CA GLY A 118 11.48 3.35 -0.44
C GLY A 118 11.72 4.18 0.85
N ARG A 119 11.70 5.51 0.76
CA ARG A 119 11.89 6.42 1.90
C ARG A 119 10.64 6.44 2.78
N GLN A 120 10.81 6.84 4.05
CA GLN A 120 9.67 7.02 4.95
C GLN A 120 8.72 8.11 4.42
N PRO A 121 7.40 7.96 4.62
CA PRO A 121 6.43 8.99 4.30
C PRO A 121 6.71 10.29 5.06
N GLN A 122 6.58 11.43 4.39
CA GLN A 122 6.73 12.74 5.01
C GLN A 122 5.36 13.30 5.38
N ARG A 123 5.20 13.76 6.62
CA ARG A 123 3.97 14.41 7.06
C ARG A 123 3.78 15.72 6.29
N VAL A 124 2.57 15.95 5.79
CA VAL A 124 2.19 17.16 5.07
C VAL A 124 0.96 17.81 5.68
N PHE A 125 0.90 19.13 5.55
CA PHE A 125 -0.28 19.92 5.84
C PHE A 125 -0.86 20.35 4.49
N PRO A 126 -1.87 19.65 3.96
CA PRO A 126 -2.43 19.99 2.65
C PRO A 126 -3.00 21.40 2.69
N GLN A 127 -2.81 22.15 1.61
CA GLN A 127 -3.36 23.49 1.49
C GLN A 127 -4.88 23.37 1.30
N LEU A 128 -5.63 23.98 2.22
CA LEU A 128 -7.11 24.05 2.24
C LEU A 128 -7.85 22.70 2.36
N ALA A 129 -7.92 22.20 3.60
CA ALA A 129 -9.07 21.38 4.04
C ALA A 129 -10.20 22.31 4.55
N THR A 130 -10.83 23.06 3.65
CA THR A 130 -12.13 23.72 3.93
C THR A 130 -13.26 22.72 3.71
N GLU A 131 -14.33 22.79 4.50
CA GLU A 131 -15.46 21.84 4.43
C GLU A 131 -15.99 21.70 3.00
N GLY A 132 -15.99 20.46 2.48
CA GLY A 132 -16.47 20.15 1.13
C GLY A 132 -15.45 20.31 -0.01
N ALA A 133 -14.22 20.78 0.24
CA ALA A 133 -13.16 20.79 -0.76
C ALA A 133 -12.43 19.44 -0.84
N GLU A 134 -12.14 18.97 -2.06
CA GLU A 134 -11.20 17.86 -2.26
C GLU A 134 -9.81 18.26 -1.73
N VAL A 135 -9.17 17.37 -0.98
CA VAL A 135 -7.83 17.61 -0.46
C VAL A 135 -6.83 17.53 -1.62
N GLN A 136 -6.39 18.68 -2.12
CA GLN A 136 -5.46 18.75 -3.24
C GLN A 136 -4.03 18.45 -2.77
N PHE A 137 -3.59 17.21 -3.02
CA PHE A 137 -2.20 16.77 -2.86
C PHE A 137 -1.33 17.03 -4.10
N TRP A 138 -1.97 17.23 -5.25
CA TRP A 138 -1.35 17.24 -6.57
C TRP A 138 -1.67 18.56 -7.27
N ALA A 139 -0.61 19.29 -7.64
CA ALA A 139 -0.62 20.48 -8.48
C ALA A 139 0.28 20.24 -9.70
#